data_AF-A0AA40CSQ1-F1
#
_entry.id   AF-A0AA40CSQ1-F1
#
_cell.length_a   1.000
_cell.length_b   1.000
_cell.length_c   1.000
_cell.angle_alpha   90.00
_cell.angle_beta   90.00
_cell.angle_gamma   90.00
#
_symmetry.space_group_name_H-M   'P 1'
#
loop_
_entity.id
_entity.type
_entity.pdbx_description
1 polymer ?
#
loop_
_entity_poly.entity_id
_entity_poly.type
_entity_poly.pdbx_seq_one_letter_code
_entity_poly.pdbx_strand_id
1 'polypeptide(L)'
;MFTAISNLLGGRPPPAVPDPPPVTVTGVRIPANGSAPHLVPLTTTPEIKSGTDKFLCHTPDLRHYCGEKGWDLRERIRLDLLRDRSVPLSLHLQQQAALRQVLMSGATIDKDTSLHLRQRFLGPQRSFVLLPEHQHCAGAYYVFYSFAANDLPENESTPKWIVAGSMGRTFFGDAFLVKMAEVEQDENGWAVYEDIDSWVLEVLASGPSEEIGSAWCL
;
A
#
# COMPACT_ATOMS: atom_id res chain seq x y z
N MET A 1 -15.83 -15.02 2.13
CA MET A 1 -15.91 -16.34 1.46
C MET A 1 -14.80 -16.38 0.44
N PHE A 2 -13.90 -17.37 0.55
CA PHE A 2 -12.66 -17.48 -0.21
C PHE A 2 -12.93 -18.10 -1.59
N THR A 3 -13.13 -17.27 -2.62
CA THR A 3 -13.33 -17.73 -4.00
C THR A 3 -11.99 -17.81 -4.77
N ALA A 4 -10.96 -18.38 -4.14
CA ALA A 4 -9.66 -18.60 -4.80
C ALA A 4 -8.99 -19.92 -4.38
N ILE A 5 -9.77 -20.96 -4.06
CA ILE A 5 -9.25 -22.33 -3.88
C ILE A 5 -10.00 -23.29 -4.81
N SER A 6 -10.09 -22.96 -6.08
CA SER A 6 -10.51 -23.92 -7.10
C SER A 6 -9.62 -23.76 -8.30
N ASN A 7 -8.56 -24.56 -8.33
CA ASN A 7 -8.05 -25.27 -9.52
C ASN A 7 -6.78 -26.04 -9.12
N LEU A 8 -6.95 -27.11 -8.34
CA LEU A 8 -5.86 -27.99 -7.90
C LEU A 8 -5.94 -29.39 -8.52
N LEU A 9 -6.74 -29.58 -9.58
CA LEU A 9 -6.90 -30.87 -10.25
C LEU A 9 -6.97 -30.71 -11.77
N GLY A 10 -5.84 -30.95 -12.44
CA GLY A 10 -5.77 -31.49 -13.81
C GLY A 10 -6.53 -30.76 -14.92
N GLY A 11 -6.20 -29.51 -15.20
CA GLY A 11 -6.74 -28.76 -16.34
C GLY A 11 -5.66 -27.89 -16.99
N ARG A 12 -5.83 -27.61 -18.29
CA ARG A 12 -5.02 -26.70 -19.13
C ARG A 12 -4.41 -25.52 -18.35
N PRO A 13 -3.20 -25.03 -18.71
CA PRO A 13 -2.71 -23.78 -18.16
C PRO A 13 -3.81 -22.72 -18.28
N PRO A 14 -4.10 -21.97 -17.20
CA PRO A 14 -5.10 -20.93 -17.25
C PRO A 14 -4.78 -20.00 -18.43
N PRO A 15 -5.81 -19.47 -19.13
CA PRO A 15 -5.58 -18.47 -20.15
C PRO A 15 -4.72 -17.35 -19.55
N ALA A 16 -3.74 -16.87 -20.32
CA ALA A 16 -2.86 -15.79 -19.87
C ALA A 16 -3.75 -14.60 -19.47
N VAL A 17 -3.63 -14.17 -18.20
CA VAL A 17 -4.32 -12.98 -17.72
C VAL A 17 -3.72 -11.79 -18.49
N PRO A 18 -4.54 -10.97 -19.17
CA PRO A 18 -4.03 -9.81 -19.89
C PRO A 18 -3.40 -8.82 -18.91
N ASP A 19 -2.56 -7.91 -19.40
CA ASP A 19 -2.09 -6.82 -18.56
C ASP A 19 -3.27 -5.89 -18.20
N PRO A 20 -3.34 -5.39 -16.95
CA PRO A 20 -4.36 -4.43 -16.55
C PRO A 20 -4.27 -3.16 -17.40
N PRO A 21 -5.41 -2.58 -17.81
CA PRO A 21 -5.41 -1.30 -18.50
C PRO A 21 -4.90 -0.18 -17.57
N PRO A 22 -4.16 0.82 -18.08
CA PRO A 22 -3.78 1.99 -17.29
C PRO A 22 -5.01 2.74 -16.77
N VAL A 23 -5.03 3.04 -15.48
CA VAL A 23 -6.08 3.83 -14.82
C VAL A 23 -5.43 5.07 -14.22
N THR A 24 -6.07 6.23 -14.35
CA THR A 24 -5.61 7.45 -13.69
C THR A 24 -6.47 7.73 -12.46
N VAL A 25 -5.82 7.88 -11.32
CA VAL A 25 -6.46 8.23 -10.04
C VAL A 25 -5.81 9.46 -9.44
N THR A 26 -6.56 10.14 -8.59
CA THR A 26 -6.09 11.26 -7.79
C THR A 26 -5.38 10.73 -6.56
N GLY A 27 -4.06 10.92 -6.51
CA GLY A 27 -3.23 10.63 -5.34
C GLY A 27 -2.79 11.91 -4.63
N VAL A 28 -2.09 11.76 -3.50
CA VAL A 28 -1.37 12.86 -2.85
C VAL A 28 0.12 12.71 -3.13
N ARG A 29 0.77 13.80 -3.48
CA ARG A 29 2.23 13.92 -3.48
C ARG A 29 2.67 14.72 -2.27
N ILE A 30 3.70 14.22 -1.59
CA ILE A 30 4.44 14.89 -0.51
C ILE A 30 5.85 15.16 -1.04
N PRO A 31 6.12 16.37 -1.55
CA PRO A 31 7.41 16.69 -2.17
C PRO A 31 8.57 16.70 -1.16
N ALA A 32 9.72 16.15 -1.53
CA ALA A 32 10.92 16.20 -0.70
C ALA A 32 11.56 17.60 -0.61
N ASN A 33 11.18 18.51 -1.52
CA ASN A 33 11.74 19.86 -1.58
C ASN A 33 11.16 20.84 -0.54
N GLY A 34 10.31 20.38 0.39
CA GLY A 34 9.71 21.24 1.40
C GLY A 34 8.39 21.90 1.00
N SER A 35 7.95 21.76 -0.25
CA SER A 35 6.64 22.31 -0.68
C SER A 35 5.47 21.51 -0.10
N ALA A 36 4.32 22.16 0.03
CA ALA A 36 3.16 21.58 0.68
C ALA A 36 2.62 20.33 -0.06
N PRO A 37 2.13 19.33 0.68
CA PRO A 37 1.39 18.22 0.09
C PRO A 37 0.22 18.70 -0.77
N HIS A 38 0.01 18.05 -1.91
CA HIS A 38 -1.06 18.41 -2.84
C HIS A 38 -1.53 17.20 -3.65
N LEU A 39 -2.74 17.31 -4.20
CA LEU A 39 -3.31 16.30 -5.07
C LEU A 39 -2.62 16.30 -6.44
N VAL A 40 -2.36 15.11 -6.98
CA VAL A 40 -1.79 14.92 -8.32
C VAL A 40 -2.48 13.75 -9.03
N PRO A 41 -2.68 13.82 -10.35
CA PRO A 41 -3.09 12.65 -11.12
C PRO A 41 -1.93 11.65 -11.21
N LEU A 42 -2.22 10.38 -10.96
CA LEU A 42 -1.28 9.28 -11.07
C LEU A 42 -1.87 8.18 -11.95
N THR A 43 -1.19 7.88 -13.05
CA THR A 43 -1.59 6.82 -13.98
C THR A 43 -0.89 5.52 -13.62
N THR A 44 -1.62 4.41 -13.53
CA THR A 44 -1.03 3.11 -13.21
C THR A 44 -0.26 2.50 -14.38
N THR A 45 0.74 1.70 -14.06
CA THR A 45 1.53 0.92 -15.02
C THR A 45 1.60 -0.56 -14.60
N PRO A 46 1.46 -1.52 -15.54
CA PRO A 46 1.72 -2.93 -15.29
C PRO A 46 3.22 -3.26 -15.28
N GLU A 47 4.10 -2.31 -15.64
CA GLU A 47 5.55 -2.52 -15.79
C GLU A 47 6.30 -2.61 -14.44
N ILE A 48 5.90 -3.55 -13.60
CA ILE A 48 6.48 -3.77 -12.27
C ILE A 48 7.56 -4.84 -12.34
N LYS A 49 8.81 -4.41 -12.61
CA LYS A 49 9.98 -5.31 -12.65
C LYS A 49 10.53 -5.64 -11.26
N SER A 50 10.33 -4.73 -10.31
CA SER A 50 10.94 -4.70 -8.98
C SER A 50 9.97 -4.02 -7.99
N GLY A 51 10.20 -4.17 -6.68
CA GLY A 51 9.41 -3.51 -5.64
C GLY A 51 8.56 -4.45 -4.77
N THR A 52 8.12 -3.94 -3.62
CA THR A 52 7.30 -4.68 -2.64
C THR A 52 5.80 -4.71 -2.97
N ASP A 53 5.44 -4.11 -4.11
CA ASP A 53 4.10 -3.82 -4.59
C ASP A 53 3.66 -4.67 -5.78
N LYS A 54 4.49 -5.62 -6.23
CA LYS A 54 4.23 -6.48 -7.40
C LYS A 54 2.88 -7.22 -7.34
N PHE A 55 2.43 -7.58 -6.15
CA PHE A 55 1.14 -8.26 -5.96
C PHE A 55 -0.09 -7.40 -6.32
N LEU A 56 0.10 -6.09 -6.55
CA LEU A 56 -0.97 -5.20 -7.01
C LEU A 56 -1.24 -5.32 -8.52
N CYS A 57 -0.38 -6.00 -9.28
CA CYS A 57 -0.42 -6.20 -10.74
C CYS A 57 -0.23 -4.93 -11.59
N HIS A 58 -0.72 -3.78 -11.12
CA HIS A 58 -0.36 -2.46 -11.61
C HIS A 58 -0.24 -1.49 -10.44
N THR A 59 0.64 -0.50 -10.58
CA THR A 59 0.84 0.52 -9.55
C THR A 59 0.96 1.90 -10.17
N PRO A 60 0.61 2.96 -9.43
CA PRO A 60 0.83 4.34 -9.85
C PRO A 60 2.25 4.54 -10.38
N ASP A 61 2.41 5.05 -11.59
CA ASP A 61 3.72 5.29 -12.19
C ASP A 61 4.35 6.55 -11.58
N LEU A 62 5.37 6.35 -10.76
CA LEU A 62 6.05 7.42 -10.02
C LEU A 62 7.35 7.87 -10.70
N ARG A 63 7.73 7.25 -11.83
CA ARG A 63 9.02 7.51 -12.51
C ARG A 63 9.20 8.96 -12.90
N HIS A 64 8.11 9.66 -13.22
CA HIS A 64 8.14 11.10 -13.52
C HIS A 64 8.68 11.95 -12.36
N TYR A 65 8.48 11.51 -11.11
CA TYR A 65 8.82 12.27 -9.92
C TYR A 65 10.13 11.82 -9.26
N CYS A 66 10.43 10.53 -9.27
CA CYS A 66 11.61 9.97 -8.60
C CYS A 66 12.67 9.38 -9.54
N GLY A 67 12.41 9.35 -10.86
CA GLY A 67 13.27 8.71 -11.85
C GLY A 67 13.28 7.18 -11.76
N GLU A 68 13.94 6.54 -12.72
CA GLU A 68 14.00 5.07 -12.82
C GLU A 68 14.64 4.41 -11.59
N LYS A 69 15.73 4.98 -11.07
CA LYS A 69 16.39 4.45 -9.85
C LYS A 69 15.49 4.56 -8.62
N GLY A 70 14.81 5.69 -8.46
CA GLY A 70 13.88 5.91 -7.36
C GLY A 70 12.73 4.91 -7.40
N TRP A 71 12.24 4.65 -8.61
CA TRP A 71 11.21 3.65 -8.90
C TRP A 71 11.68 2.22 -8.58
N ASP A 72 12.88 1.82 -9.01
CA ASP A 72 13.41 0.47 -8.78
C ASP A 72 13.68 0.19 -7.30
N LEU A 73 14.00 1.22 -6.52
CA LEU A 73 14.23 1.18 -5.08
C LEU A 73 13.02 1.70 -4.29
N ARG A 74 11.81 1.56 -4.84
CA ARG A 74 10.59 1.95 -4.13
C ARG A 74 10.16 0.89 -3.13
N GLU A 75 9.61 1.37 -2.04
CA GLU A 75 8.91 0.59 -1.04
C GLU A 75 7.51 1.14 -0.79
N ARG A 76 6.78 0.43 0.06
CA ARG A 76 5.40 0.73 0.35
C ARG A 76 5.05 0.40 1.79
N ILE A 77 4.30 1.28 2.44
CA ILE A 77 3.64 1.04 3.73
C ILE A 77 2.13 1.10 3.51
N ARG A 78 1.38 0.21 4.18
CA ARG A 78 -0.08 0.31 4.27
C ARG A 78 -0.49 1.19 5.45
N LEU A 79 -1.41 2.12 5.23
CA LEU A 79 -2.07 2.89 6.27
C LEU A 79 -3.57 2.59 6.24
N ASP A 80 -4.11 2.09 7.32
CA ASP A 80 -5.56 1.93 7.51
C ASP A 80 -6.06 3.08 8.39
N LEU A 81 -6.84 3.99 7.79
CA LEU A 81 -7.46 5.10 8.50
C LEU A 81 -8.88 4.70 8.90
N LEU A 82 -9.13 4.62 10.20
CA LEU A 82 -10.32 4.00 10.79
C LEU A 82 -11.25 5.06 11.38
N ARG A 83 -12.56 4.82 11.29
CA ARG A 83 -13.58 5.71 11.89
C ARG A 83 -13.64 5.58 13.41
N ASP A 84 -13.45 4.36 13.90
CA ASP A 84 -13.48 4.03 15.32
C ASP A 84 -12.64 2.76 15.59
N ARG A 85 -12.61 2.32 16.85
CA ARG A 85 -11.93 1.09 17.28
C ARG A 85 -12.78 -0.17 17.14
N SER A 86 -14.01 -0.06 16.66
CA SER A 86 -15.10 -1.00 16.97
C SER A 86 -15.01 -2.33 16.24
N VAL A 87 -14.35 -2.45 15.08
CA VAL A 87 -13.78 -3.71 14.50
C VAL A 87 -13.23 -3.48 13.06
N PRO A 88 -12.13 -4.15 12.61
CA PRO A 88 -11.34 -5.14 13.33
C PRO A 88 -9.82 -5.05 13.14
N LEU A 89 -9.13 -4.38 14.07
CA LEU A 89 -7.74 -4.74 14.34
C LEU A 89 -7.66 -6.23 14.73
N SER A 90 -8.66 -6.77 15.45
CA SER A 90 -8.72 -8.19 15.87
C SER A 90 -8.87 -9.19 14.71
N LEU A 91 -9.79 -8.96 13.76
CA LEU A 91 -9.94 -9.79 12.54
C LEU A 91 -8.73 -9.66 11.63
N HIS A 92 -8.16 -8.45 11.45
CA HIS A 92 -6.95 -8.27 10.66
C HIS A 92 -5.77 -9.03 11.28
N LEU A 93 -5.57 -8.91 12.60
CA LEU A 93 -4.55 -9.66 13.34
C LEU A 93 -4.82 -11.18 13.29
N GLN A 94 -6.08 -11.62 13.36
CA GLN A 94 -6.46 -13.04 13.21
C GLN A 94 -6.18 -13.56 11.81
N GLN A 95 -6.51 -12.79 10.77
CA GLN A 95 -6.21 -13.12 9.37
C GLN A 95 -4.69 -13.19 9.16
N GLN A 96 -3.95 -12.23 9.70
CA GLN A 96 -2.50 -12.21 9.63
C GLN A 96 -1.89 -13.42 10.35
N ALA A 97 -2.39 -13.78 11.54
CA ALA A 97 -1.95 -14.95 12.30
C ALA A 97 -2.27 -16.27 11.58
N ALA A 98 -3.49 -16.40 11.04
CA ALA A 98 -3.89 -17.57 10.26
C ALA A 98 -3.04 -17.71 8.98
N LEU A 99 -2.76 -16.60 8.29
CA LEU A 99 -1.92 -16.61 7.11
C LEU A 99 -0.46 -16.94 7.43
N ARG A 100 0.08 -16.45 8.55
CA ARG A 100 1.39 -16.87 9.06
C ARG A 100 1.41 -18.37 9.30
N GLN A 101 0.38 -18.91 9.95
CA GLN A 101 0.28 -20.35 10.19
C GLN A 101 0.25 -21.14 8.88
N VAL A 102 -0.52 -20.70 7.89
CA VAL A 102 -0.55 -21.32 6.55
C VAL A 102 0.83 -21.26 5.87
N LEU A 103 1.48 -20.09 5.87
CA LEU A 103 2.81 -19.91 5.29
C LEU A 103 3.91 -20.70 6.01
N MET A 104 3.74 -20.99 7.31
CA MET A 104 4.66 -21.80 8.12
C MET A 104 4.33 -23.30 8.11
N SER A 105 3.11 -23.69 7.74
CA SER A 105 2.62 -25.08 7.81
C SER A 105 3.23 -26.03 6.76
N GLY A 106 4.09 -25.54 5.87
CA GLY A 106 4.70 -26.36 4.80
C GLY A 106 3.72 -26.73 3.68
N ALA A 107 2.54 -26.11 3.61
CA ALA A 107 1.63 -26.25 2.48
C ALA A 107 2.35 -25.90 1.16
N THR A 108 2.08 -26.67 0.10
CA THR A 108 2.65 -26.47 -1.23
C THR A 108 2.00 -25.26 -1.90
N ILE A 109 2.47 -24.07 -1.52
CA ILE A 109 2.11 -22.80 -2.14
C ILE A 109 3.23 -22.46 -3.13
N ASP A 110 2.88 -22.03 -4.33
CA ASP A 110 3.89 -21.58 -5.28
C ASP A 110 4.64 -20.35 -4.73
N LYS A 111 5.88 -20.16 -5.18
CA LYS A 111 6.77 -19.15 -4.61
C LYS A 111 6.25 -17.72 -4.81
N ASP A 112 5.62 -17.45 -5.95
CA ASP A 112 5.14 -16.11 -6.29
C ASP A 112 3.89 -15.76 -5.48
N THR A 113 2.95 -16.70 -5.33
CA THR A 113 1.80 -16.55 -4.45
C THR A 113 2.23 -16.40 -3.00
N SER A 114 3.18 -17.20 -2.53
CA SER A 114 3.73 -17.07 -1.17
C SER A 114 4.35 -15.68 -0.96
N LEU A 115 5.11 -15.18 -1.93
CA LEU A 115 5.69 -13.84 -1.90
C LEU A 115 4.61 -12.75 -1.88
N HIS A 116 3.60 -12.84 -2.75
CA HIS A 116 2.50 -11.88 -2.83
C HIS A 116 1.68 -11.84 -1.53
N LEU A 117 1.38 -13.00 -0.94
CA LEU A 117 0.72 -13.09 0.36
C LEU A 117 1.54 -12.43 1.47
N ARG A 118 2.86 -12.65 1.49
CA ARG A 118 3.77 -11.99 2.44
C ARG A 118 3.77 -10.47 2.23
N GLN A 119 3.92 -9.99 1.01
CA GLN A 119 3.90 -8.56 0.69
C GLN A 119 2.56 -7.90 1.05
N ARG A 120 1.45 -8.61 0.88
CA ARG A 120 0.11 -8.10 1.16
C ARG A 120 -0.22 -8.02 2.65
N PHE A 121 0.13 -9.05 3.42
CA PHE A 121 -0.36 -9.20 4.80
C PHE A 121 0.73 -9.11 5.86
N LEU A 122 2.00 -9.29 5.48
CA LEU A 122 3.14 -9.28 6.40
C LEU A 122 4.10 -8.11 6.16
N GLY A 123 3.88 -7.33 5.09
CA GLY A 123 4.58 -6.06 4.89
C GLY A 123 4.19 -5.01 5.94
N PRO A 124 4.89 -3.86 6.00
CA PRO A 124 4.60 -2.80 6.97
C PRO A 124 3.17 -2.27 6.84
N GLN A 125 2.40 -2.33 7.94
CA GLN A 125 1.02 -1.82 8.02
C GLN A 125 0.81 -1.09 9.34
N ARG A 126 0.04 0.00 9.29
CA ARG A 126 -0.28 0.82 10.45
C ARG A 126 -1.73 1.23 10.42
N SER A 127 -2.35 1.29 11.59
CA SER A 127 -3.76 1.64 11.72
C SER A 127 -3.96 2.80 12.67
N PHE A 128 -4.73 3.79 12.23
CA PHE A 128 -4.97 5.03 12.97
C PHE A 128 -6.46 5.31 13.09
N VAL A 129 -6.91 5.85 14.22
CA VAL A 129 -8.26 6.42 14.33
C VAL A 129 -8.23 7.85 13.84
N LEU A 130 -9.17 8.19 12.97
CA LEU A 130 -9.37 9.54 12.50
C LEU A 130 -10.15 10.37 13.53
N LEU A 131 -9.86 11.67 13.56
CA LEU A 131 -10.71 12.63 14.26
C LEU A 131 -12.14 12.60 13.65
N PRO A 132 -13.19 12.89 14.44
CA PRO A 132 -14.58 12.86 13.97
C PRO A 132 -14.84 13.64 12.67
N GLU A 133 -14.24 14.82 12.54
CA GLU A 133 -14.32 15.70 11.37
C GLU A 133 -13.70 15.06 10.11
N HIS A 134 -12.77 14.13 10.25
CA HIS A 134 -12.04 13.50 9.15
C HIS A 134 -12.55 12.10 8.79
N GLN A 135 -13.62 11.60 9.41
CA GLN A 135 -14.08 10.20 9.22
C GLN A 135 -14.43 9.82 7.77
N HIS A 136 -14.72 10.79 6.91
CA HIS A 136 -14.95 10.56 5.48
C HIS A 136 -13.66 10.16 4.73
N CYS A 137 -12.48 10.49 5.29
CA CYS A 137 -11.17 10.03 4.82
C CYS A 137 -10.86 8.58 5.23
N ALA A 138 -11.75 7.88 5.93
CA ALA A 138 -11.51 6.49 6.30
C ALA A 138 -11.30 5.58 5.07
N GLY A 139 -10.45 4.58 5.23
CA GLY A 139 -10.13 3.63 4.17
C GLY A 139 -8.69 3.11 4.27
N ALA A 140 -8.33 2.30 3.28
CA ALA A 140 -7.00 1.74 3.13
C ALA A 140 -6.18 2.57 2.15
N TYR A 141 -4.97 2.92 2.55
CA TYR A 141 -4.04 3.71 1.76
C TYR A 141 -2.70 2.99 1.63
N TYR A 142 -2.03 3.25 0.52
CA TYR A 142 -0.64 2.90 0.36
C TYR A 142 0.20 4.16 0.25
N VAL A 143 1.26 4.21 1.06
CA VAL A 143 2.31 5.21 0.96
C VAL A 143 3.46 4.59 0.18
N PHE A 144 3.77 5.16 -0.98
CA PHE A 144 4.94 4.81 -1.78
C PHE A 144 6.06 5.81 -1.51
N TYR A 145 7.27 5.32 -1.34
CA TYR A 145 8.48 6.13 -1.15
C TYR A 145 9.69 5.39 -1.69
N SER A 146 10.80 6.08 -1.91
CA SER A 146 12.07 5.44 -2.29
C SER A 146 13.03 5.36 -1.11
N PHE A 147 13.90 4.36 -1.12
CA PHE A 147 15.06 4.28 -0.21
C PHE A 147 16.39 4.59 -0.91
N ALA A 148 16.36 5.19 -2.11
CA ALA A 148 17.55 5.55 -2.90
C ALA A 148 18.36 6.70 -2.28
N ALA A 149 18.92 6.48 -1.09
CA ALA A 149 19.60 7.48 -0.26
C ALA A 149 20.76 8.22 -0.93
N ASN A 150 21.39 7.60 -1.93
CA ASN A 150 22.53 8.18 -2.65
C ASN A 150 22.11 9.06 -3.84
N ASP A 151 20.84 8.96 -4.28
CA ASP A 151 20.36 9.61 -5.50
C ASP A 151 19.24 10.64 -5.22
N LEU A 152 18.53 10.50 -4.10
CA LEU A 152 17.38 11.33 -3.74
C LEU A 152 17.57 11.98 -2.35
N PRO A 153 17.10 13.23 -2.15
CA PRO A 153 17.18 13.90 -0.85
C PRO A 153 16.24 13.24 0.17
N GLU A 154 16.57 13.33 1.45
CA GLU A 154 15.66 12.94 2.52
C GLU A 154 14.40 13.81 2.50
N ASN A 155 13.23 13.17 2.69
CA ASN A 155 11.93 13.82 2.69
C ASN A 155 11.48 14.13 4.11
N GLU A 156 11.95 15.26 4.63
CA GLU A 156 11.57 15.78 5.94
C GLU A 156 10.12 16.31 5.98
N SER A 157 9.47 16.44 4.82
CA SER A 157 8.10 16.95 4.71
C SER A 157 7.03 15.88 4.95
N THR A 158 7.43 14.60 4.99
CA THR A 158 6.49 13.52 5.30
C THR A 158 6.08 13.58 6.77
N PRO A 159 4.77 13.59 7.09
CA PRO A 159 4.31 13.68 8.47
C PRO A 159 4.94 12.61 9.36
N LYS A 160 5.44 13.03 10.52
CA LYS A 160 6.13 12.14 11.47
C LYS A 160 5.25 10.97 11.89
N TRP A 161 3.94 11.13 11.96
CA TRP A 161 3.04 10.03 12.30
C TRP A 161 3.01 8.95 11.21
N ILE A 162 3.38 9.24 9.96
CA ILE A 162 3.58 8.25 8.89
C ILE A 162 4.97 7.60 9.01
N VAL A 163 6.01 8.40 9.30
CA VAL A 163 7.42 7.94 9.33
C VAL A 163 7.80 7.20 10.62
N ALA A 164 7.26 7.58 11.79
CA ALA A 164 7.70 7.10 13.10
C ALA A 164 7.61 5.56 13.28
N GLY A 165 6.77 4.91 12.48
CA GLY A 165 6.64 3.46 12.41
C GLY A 165 7.22 2.86 11.13
N SER A 166 8.36 3.36 10.64
CA SER A 166 9.07 2.77 9.48
C SER A 166 10.32 1.94 9.85
N MET A 167 10.49 1.54 11.12
CA MET A 167 11.72 0.92 11.65
C MET A 167 12.99 1.79 11.48
N GLY A 168 12.85 3.11 11.56
CA GLY A 168 13.97 4.03 11.32
C GLY A 168 14.36 4.14 9.84
N ARG A 169 13.48 3.71 8.91
CA ARG A 169 13.67 3.94 7.48
C ARG A 169 13.33 5.38 7.13
N THR A 170 14.31 6.07 6.58
CA THR A 170 14.16 7.40 6.02
C THR A 170 13.51 7.32 4.64
N PHE A 171 12.61 8.26 4.37
CA PHE A 171 11.97 8.39 3.06
C PHE A 171 12.87 9.27 2.21
N PHE A 172 13.25 8.80 1.02
CA PHE A 172 14.05 9.58 0.08
C PHE A 172 13.23 9.90 -1.17
N GLY A 173 13.38 11.15 -1.62
CA GLY A 173 12.57 11.72 -2.70
C GLY A 173 11.11 11.89 -2.29
N ASP A 174 10.27 12.16 -3.26
CA ASP A 174 8.84 12.39 -3.01
C ASP A 174 8.15 11.14 -2.47
N ALA A 175 7.19 11.34 -1.57
CA ALA A 175 6.31 10.28 -1.09
C ALA A 175 4.90 10.46 -1.69
N PHE A 176 4.20 9.35 -1.90
CA PHE A 176 2.91 9.34 -2.58
C PHE A 176 1.90 8.55 -1.80
N LEU A 177 0.71 9.10 -1.59
CA LEU A 177 -0.42 8.36 -1.04
C LEU A 177 -1.41 8.05 -2.16
N VAL A 178 -1.87 6.81 -2.20
CA VAL A 178 -3.01 6.39 -3.01
C VAL A 178 -4.00 5.62 -2.16
N LYS A 179 -5.28 5.73 -2.50
CA LYS A 179 -6.37 5.09 -1.78
C LYS A 179 -6.84 3.85 -2.53
N MET A 180 -7.01 2.77 -1.80
CA MET A 180 -7.60 1.54 -2.30
C MET A 180 -9.11 1.63 -2.23
N ALA A 181 -9.79 1.07 -3.22
CA ALA A 181 -11.24 0.88 -3.14
C ALA A 181 -11.60 -0.09 -2.01
N GLU A 182 -12.84 -0.02 -1.52
CA GLU A 182 -13.36 -0.94 -0.49
C GLU A 182 -13.18 -2.42 -0.89
N VAL A 183 -13.39 -2.71 -2.18
CA VAL A 183 -13.02 -3.98 -2.81
C VAL A 183 -11.67 -3.78 -3.48
N GLU A 184 -10.59 -4.11 -2.76
CA GLU A 184 -9.20 -3.80 -3.17
C GLU A 184 -8.71 -4.56 -4.42
N GLN A 185 -9.45 -5.57 -4.86
CA GLN A 185 -9.12 -6.38 -6.04
C GLN A 185 -10.35 -6.63 -6.91
N ASP A 186 -10.16 -6.55 -8.22
CA ASP A 186 -11.19 -6.95 -9.18
C ASP A 186 -11.23 -8.47 -9.39
N GLU A 187 -12.07 -8.92 -10.33
CA GLU A 187 -12.22 -10.33 -10.71
C GLU A 187 -10.93 -10.96 -11.30
N ASN A 188 -10.01 -10.14 -11.80
CA ASN A 188 -8.71 -10.56 -12.32
C ASN A 188 -7.60 -10.54 -11.24
N GLY A 189 -7.94 -10.09 -10.02
CA GLY A 189 -6.99 -9.94 -8.92
C GLY A 189 -6.16 -8.65 -8.99
N TRP A 190 -6.46 -7.73 -9.90
CA TRP A 190 -5.76 -6.47 -10.05
C TRP A 190 -6.17 -5.48 -8.96
N ALA A 191 -5.23 -4.68 -8.49
CA ALA A 191 -5.52 -3.64 -7.51
C ALA A 191 -6.59 -2.67 -8.01
N VAL A 192 -7.54 -2.32 -7.15
CA VAL A 192 -8.54 -1.29 -7.45
C VAL A 192 -8.29 -0.08 -6.57
N TYR A 193 -8.18 1.08 -7.21
CA TYR A 193 -7.90 2.36 -6.58
C TYR A 193 -9.13 3.26 -6.63
N GLU A 194 -9.19 4.23 -5.72
CA GLU A 194 -10.18 5.31 -5.74
C GLU A 194 -9.50 6.67 -5.60
N ASP A 195 -10.20 7.71 -6.04
CA ASP A 195 -9.72 9.09 -5.94
C ASP A 195 -9.61 9.54 -4.49
N ILE A 196 -8.49 10.15 -4.14
CA ILE A 196 -8.32 10.84 -2.87
C ILE A 196 -9.01 12.21 -2.91
N ASP A 197 -9.83 12.47 -1.90
CA ASP A 197 -10.39 13.80 -1.62
C ASP A 197 -9.35 14.73 -0.97
N SER A 198 -9.46 16.01 -1.28
CA SER A 198 -8.69 17.14 -0.74
C SER A 198 -8.61 17.17 0.79
N TRP A 199 -9.62 16.70 1.51
CA TRP A 199 -9.62 16.64 2.98
C TRP A 199 -8.50 15.77 3.57
N VAL A 200 -7.95 14.81 2.80
CA VAL A 200 -6.78 14.04 3.25
C VAL A 200 -5.57 14.95 3.49
N LEU A 201 -5.47 16.09 2.82
CA LEU A 201 -4.39 17.07 3.07
C LEU A 201 -4.49 17.66 4.49
N GLU A 202 -5.71 17.84 5.02
CA GLU A 202 -5.91 18.28 6.40
C GLU A 202 -5.50 17.18 7.38
N VAL A 203 -5.84 15.92 7.09
CA VAL A 203 -5.40 14.75 7.89
C VAL A 203 -3.88 14.64 7.93
N LEU A 204 -3.19 14.89 6.81
CA LEU A 204 -1.73 14.91 6.76
C LEU A 204 -1.14 15.99 7.67
N ALA A 205 -1.76 17.16 7.71
CA ALA A 205 -1.32 18.30 8.52
C ALA A 205 -1.65 18.14 10.01
N SER A 206 -2.88 17.74 10.36
CA SER A 206 -3.33 17.61 11.76
C SER A 206 -2.84 16.32 12.42
N GLY A 207 -2.64 15.27 11.61
CA GLY A 207 -2.46 13.91 12.08
C GLY A 207 -3.76 13.25 12.54
N PRO A 208 -3.72 11.92 12.73
CA PRO A 208 -4.81 11.15 13.33
C PRO A 208 -4.90 11.38 14.85
N SER A 209 -6.03 10.99 15.45
CA SER A 209 -6.21 11.13 16.91
C SER A 209 -5.29 10.19 17.69
N GLU A 210 -5.08 8.98 17.16
CA GLU A 210 -4.34 7.93 17.85
C GLU A 210 -3.92 6.81 16.90
N GLU A 211 -2.78 6.17 17.18
CA GLU A 211 -2.36 4.91 16.56
C GLU A 211 -2.85 3.72 17.40
N ILE A 212 -3.62 2.81 16.79
CA ILE A 212 -4.21 1.66 17.52
C ILE A 212 -3.21 0.50 17.64
N GLY A 213 -2.17 0.51 16.83
CA GLY A 213 -1.12 -0.48 16.87
C GLY A 213 -0.40 -0.60 15.53
N SER A 214 0.87 -0.94 15.62
CA SER A 214 1.74 -1.30 14.50
C SER A 214 1.94 -2.81 14.54
N ALA A 215 1.43 -3.55 13.56
CA ALA A 215 1.65 -4.98 13.46
C ALA A 215 3.08 -5.23 12.95
N TRP A 216 4.03 -5.36 13.87
CA TRP A 216 5.41 -5.68 13.54
C TRP A 216 5.63 -7.19 13.41
N CYS A 217 6.33 -7.60 12.35
CA CYS A 217 6.97 -8.90 12.24
C CYS A 217 8.38 -8.80 12.82
N LEU A 218 8.70 -9.62 13.83
CA LEU A 218 10.06 -10.08 14.12
C LEU A 218 10.47 -11.15 13.09
#